data_AF-A0ABD1X9F3-F1
#
_entry.id   AF-A0ABD1X9F3-F1
#
_cell.length_a   1.000
_cell.length_b   1.000
_cell.length_c   1.000
_cell.angle_alpha   90.00
_cell.angle_beta   90.00
_cell.angle_gamma   90.00
#
_symmetry.space_group_name_H-M   'P 1'
#
loop_
_entity.id
_entity.type
_entity.pdbx_description
1 polymer ?
#
loop_
_entity_poly.entity_id
_entity_poly.type
_entity_poly.pdbx_seq_one_letter_code
_entity_poly.pdbx_strand_id
1 'polypeptide(L)'
;MAQKDISFHGSREIPIFMFFKDARSIFKLDELGLEIARISLPAALALTADPIASLVDTAFIGQIGPVELAAVGVSIALFNQVSRIAIFPLVSVTTSFVAEEDTVAKVSSESKDGESLENGLSLDSENKTLIPHNGSDDIAYKSESLANSFEVSKVKHEKRNIPSASSALIIGGILGLIQAAFLISAAKPLLNFMGVKSDSQMLFPAQQYLILRSLGAPAVLLSLAMQGVFRGFKDTKTPLYATVAGDLTNIILDPILMFVFHLGVRGAAIAHVISQYLISLILFWRLAEQVDLLPPSPKYLQIGRFLKNGFMLLMRVIAVTFCVTLAASMAARMGSTQMAAFQVCLQVWLATSLLADGLAVAGQAILASAFAKKDYNGAIATASRVLQLGLVLGLVLALILGIGLHFGARLFTKDIDVLHLIGIGIPFVAATQPINALAFVFDGVNFGASDFAYSAYSMVTVAIFSILFLFILSSTNGYIGIWIALTLYMSMRAFAGFWRIGTGTGPWNFLRA
;
A
#
# COMPACT_ATOMS: atom_id res chain seq x y z
N MET A 1 -6.64 48.07 45.76
CA MET A 1 -7.49 48.53 44.63
C MET A 1 -6.85 47.94 43.36
N ALA A 2 -6.97 46.63 43.14
CA ALA A 2 -7.95 45.98 42.26
C ALA A 2 -7.94 46.59 40.84
N GLN A 3 -7.17 46.02 39.92
CA GLN A 3 -7.55 44.96 38.96
C GLN A 3 -8.33 45.52 37.76
N LYS A 4 -7.72 45.39 36.57
CA LYS A 4 -8.46 45.25 35.32
C LYS A 4 -7.70 44.28 34.41
N ASP A 5 -7.79 43.00 34.81
CA ASP A 5 -7.60 41.87 33.91
C ASP A 5 -8.65 41.99 32.80
N ILE A 6 -8.18 42.23 31.58
CA ILE A 6 -9.01 42.04 30.39
C ILE A 6 -8.97 40.54 30.10
N SER A 7 -9.96 39.84 30.65
CA SER A 7 -10.26 38.47 30.29
C SER A 7 -10.72 38.44 28.83
N PHE A 8 -9.82 38.03 27.93
CA PHE A 8 -10.24 37.43 26.67
C PHE A 8 -10.90 36.09 27.02
N HIS A 9 -12.22 36.09 27.09
CA HIS A 9 -13.02 34.87 27.02
C HIS A 9 -12.65 34.15 25.73
N GLY A 10 -11.79 33.14 25.83
CA GLY A 10 -11.51 32.20 24.76
C GLY A 10 -12.81 31.48 24.41
N SER A 11 -13.43 31.88 23.31
CA SER A 11 -14.45 31.09 22.65
C SER A 11 -13.89 29.69 22.47
N ARG A 12 -14.50 28.70 23.14
CA ARG A 12 -14.25 27.26 22.89
C ARG A 12 -14.54 26.99 21.42
N GLU A 13 -13.53 27.14 20.57
CA GLU A 13 -13.64 26.74 19.17
C GLU A 13 -13.90 25.24 19.17
N ILE A 14 -15.04 24.84 18.60
CA ILE A 14 -15.37 23.43 18.41
C ILE A 14 -14.20 22.84 17.61
N PRO A 15 -13.60 21.70 18.01
CA PRO A 15 -12.40 21.15 17.36
C PRO A 15 -12.55 20.92 15.85
N ILE A 16 -13.79 20.87 15.35
CA ILE A 16 -14.16 20.80 13.93
C ILE A 16 -13.70 22.05 13.14
N PHE A 17 -13.65 23.25 13.74
CA PHE A 17 -13.19 24.46 13.04
C PHE A 17 -11.71 24.41 12.65
N MET A 18 -10.92 23.51 13.27
CA MET A 18 -9.53 23.24 12.88
C MET A 18 -9.38 22.88 11.40
N PHE A 19 -10.33 22.13 10.83
CA PHE A 19 -10.24 21.67 9.45
C PHE A 19 -10.35 22.80 8.43
N PHE A 20 -10.91 23.95 8.84
CA PHE A 20 -11.04 25.14 8.01
C PHE A 20 -10.06 26.25 8.42
N LYS A 21 -9.31 26.04 9.52
CA LYS A 21 -8.27 26.95 9.95
C LYS A 21 -7.18 27.02 8.87
N ASP A 22 -6.75 28.23 8.54
CA ASP A 22 -5.73 28.50 7.54
C ASP A 22 -6.02 27.97 6.12
N ALA A 23 -7.29 27.88 5.70
CA ALA A 23 -7.65 27.49 4.33
C ALA A 23 -7.01 28.36 3.22
N ARG A 24 -6.62 29.61 3.52
CA ARG A 24 -5.85 30.45 2.59
C ARG A 24 -4.42 29.96 2.37
N SER A 25 -3.92 29.09 3.24
CA SER A 25 -2.58 28.55 3.17
C SER A 25 -2.51 27.27 2.35
N ILE A 26 -3.61 26.62 1.93
CA ILE A 26 -3.63 25.29 1.25
C ILE A 26 -2.56 25.09 0.17
N PHE A 27 -2.29 26.09 -0.66
CA PHE A 27 -1.30 26.02 -1.75
C PHE A 27 0.01 26.76 -1.46
N LYS A 28 0.24 27.23 -0.23
CA LYS A 28 1.51 27.86 0.13
C LYS A 28 2.63 26.84 0.05
N LEU A 29 3.72 27.22 -0.61
CA LEU A 29 4.97 26.47 -0.62
C LEU A 29 5.80 26.83 0.62
N ASP A 30 5.16 26.73 1.79
CA ASP A 30 5.83 26.81 3.08
C ASP A 30 6.59 25.49 3.34
N GLU A 31 7.45 25.48 4.37
CA GLU A 31 8.27 24.30 4.71
C GLU A 31 7.42 23.03 4.84
N LEU A 32 6.26 23.15 5.50
CA LEU A 32 5.28 22.06 5.64
C LEU A 32 4.70 21.62 4.28
N GLY A 33 4.27 22.55 3.42
CA GLY A 33 3.72 22.24 2.10
C GLY A 33 4.75 21.55 1.19
N LEU A 34 6.01 21.99 1.23
CA LEU A 34 7.11 21.36 0.51
C LEU A 34 7.43 19.96 1.05
N GLU A 35 7.43 19.78 2.37
CA GLU A 35 7.65 18.48 3.02
C GLU A 35 6.53 17.49 2.65
N ILE A 36 5.26 17.92 2.72
CA ILE A 36 4.11 17.12 2.28
C ILE A 36 4.27 16.73 0.81
N ALA A 37 4.60 17.67 -0.08
CA ALA A 37 4.77 17.38 -1.51
C ALA A 37 5.91 16.40 -1.79
N ARG A 38 7.05 16.56 -1.09
CA ARG A 38 8.24 15.70 -1.24
C ARG A 38 7.99 14.24 -0.85
N ILE A 39 7.07 14.01 0.09
CA ILE A 39 6.69 12.66 0.51
C ILE A 39 5.52 12.12 -0.34
N SER A 40 4.47 12.93 -0.52
CA SER A 40 3.22 12.49 -1.13
C SER A 40 3.31 12.23 -2.63
N LEU A 41 4.07 13.04 -3.38
CA LEU A 41 4.12 12.89 -4.84
C LEU A 41 4.82 11.58 -5.27
N PRO A 42 6.01 11.22 -4.75
CA PRO A 42 6.61 9.92 -5.05
C PRO A 42 5.77 8.75 -4.54
N ALA A 43 5.14 8.88 -3.37
CA ALA A 43 4.27 7.84 -2.82
C ALA A 43 3.04 7.62 -3.71
N ALA A 44 2.36 8.69 -4.14
CA ALA A 44 1.21 8.60 -5.04
C ALA A 44 1.58 7.95 -6.38
N LEU A 45 2.71 8.33 -6.98
CA LEU A 45 3.19 7.72 -8.23
C LEU A 45 3.48 6.22 -8.06
N ALA A 46 4.15 5.84 -6.97
CA ALA A 46 4.43 4.44 -6.68
C ALA A 46 3.15 3.62 -6.45
N LEU A 47 2.19 4.17 -5.70
CA LEU A 47 0.95 3.48 -5.34
C LEU A 47 -0.08 3.42 -6.49
N THR A 48 0.11 4.25 -7.53
CA THR A 48 -0.78 4.27 -8.71
C THR A 48 -0.27 3.50 -9.91
N ALA A 49 0.98 3.05 -9.92
CA ALA A 49 1.53 2.22 -10.99
C ALA A 49 0.67 0.97 -11.24
N ASP A 50 0.49 0.10 -10.24
CA ASP A 50 -0.27 -1.14 -10.40
C ASP A 50 -1.75 -0.90 -10.75
N PRO A 51 -2.48 0.05 -10.10
CA PRO A 51 -3.85 0.35 -10.49
C PRO A 51 -4.00 0.87 -11.93
N ILE A 52 -3.06 1.68 -12.41
CA ILE A 52 -3.06 2.16 -13.80
C ILE A 52 -2.82 0.99 -14.75
N ALA A 53 -1.86 0.12 -14.45
CA ALA A 53 -1.63 -1.09 -15.26
C ALA A 53 -2.88 -1.98 -15.29
N SER A 54 -3.54 -2.15 -14.14
CA SER A 54 -4.78 -2.93 -14.03
C SER A 54 -5.97 -2.31 -14.76
N LEU A 55 -6.00 -0.98 -14.95
CA LEU A 55 -7.00 -0.33 -15.82
C LEU A 55 -6.77 -0.67 -17.29
N VAL A 56 -5.52 -0.77 -17.72
CA VAL A 56 -5.18 -1.17 -19.10
C VAL A 56 -5.58 -2.63 -19.35
N ASP A 57 -5.30 -3.53 -18.41
CA ASP A 57 -5.75 -4.94 -18.45
C ASP A 57 -7.28 -5.03 -18.54
N THR A 58 -7.98 -4.29 -17.66
CA THR A 58 -9.46 -4.21 -17.68
C THR A 58 -9.99 -3.72 -19.03
N ALA A 59 -9.31 -2.75 -19.65
CA ALA A 59 -9.69 -2.26 -20.98
C ALA A 59 -9.50 -3.33 -22.06
N PHE A 60 -8.38 -4.06 -22.06
CA PHE A 60 -8.19 -5.17 -22.99
C PHE A 60 -9.23 -6.28 -22.80
N ILE A 61 -9.53 -6.66 -21.56
CA ILE A 61 -10.53 -7.70 -21.27
C ILE A 61 -11.91 -7.26 -21.75
N GLY A 62 -12.28 -6.01 -21.52
CA GLY A 62 -13.58 -5.50 -21.92
C GLY A 62 -13.78 -5.34 -23.44
N GLN A 63 -12.70 -5.36 -24.22
CA GLN A 63 -12.77 -5.48 -25.69
C GLN A 63 -13.07 -6.91 -26.16
N ILE A 64 -12.89 -7.94 -25.32
CA ILE A 64 -13.30 -9.31 -25.66
C ILE A 64 -14.82 -9.41 -25.60
N GLY A 65 -15.42 -8.98 -24.49
CA GLY A 65 -16.86 -9.06 -24.31
C GLY A 65 -17.33 -8.75 -22.89
N PRO A 66 -18.64 -8.47 -22.71
CA PRO A 66 -19.22 -8.16 -21.41
C PRO A 66 -19.23 -9.36 -20.46
N VAL A 67 -19.39 -10.58 -20.98
CA VAL A 67 -19.41 -11.80 -20.17
C VAL A 67 -18.02 -12.06 -19.57
N GLU A 68 -16.99 -11.90 -20.39
CA GLU A 68 -15.58 -12.05 -20.02
C GLU A 68 -15.16 -11.00 -18.98
N LEU A 69 -15.53 -9.73 -19.21
CA LEU A 69 -15.24 -8.65 -18.28
C LEU A 69 -15.90 -8.86 -16.92
N ALA A 70 -17.17 -9.28 -16.91
CA ALA A 70 -17.88 -9.62 -15.69
C ALA A 70 -17.24 -10.82 -14.97
N ALA A 71 -16.93 -11.88 -15.71
CA ALA A 71 -16.31 -13.08 -15.20
C ALA A 71 -14.95 -12.80 -14.53
N VAL A 72 -14.10 -12.01 -15.19
CA VAL A 72 -12.81 -11.59 -14.62
C VAL A 72 -13.01 -10.72 -13.39
N GLY A 73 -13.96 -9.77 -13.41
CA GLY A 73 -14.23 -8.91 -12.26
C GLY A 73 -14.59 -9.69 -10.99
N VAL A 74 -15.46 -10.70 -11.10
CA VAL A 74 -15.81 -11.56 -9.95
C VAL A 74 -14.60 -12.35 -9.46
N SER A 75 -13.81 -12.91 -10.38
CA SER A 75 -12.63 -13.68 -10.04
C SER A 75 -11.54 -12.82 -9.38
N ILE A 76 -11.34 -11.58 -9.84
CA ILE A 76 -10.43 -10.61 -9.21
C ILE A 76 -10.90 -10.27 -7.79
N ALA A 77 -12.20 -10.03 -7.59
CA ALA A 77 -12.75 -9.73 -6.27
C ALA A 77 -12.48 -10.87 -5.27
N LEU A 78 -12.72 -12.13 -5.68
CA LEU A 78 -12.41 -13.31 -4.87
C LEU A 78 -10.91 -13.45 -4.59
N PHE A 79 -10.08 -13.38 -5.64
CA PHE A 79 -8.63 -13.50 -5.52
C PHE A 79 -8.08 -12.45 -4.55
N ASN A 80 -8.50 -11.19 -4.69
CA ASN A 80 -8.07 -10.09 -3.84
C ASN A 80 -8.54 -10.27 -2.40
N GLN A 81 -9.78 -10.72 -2.18
CA GLN A 81 -10.30 -10.93 -0.83
C GLN A 81 -9.54 -12.01 -0.07
N VAL A 82 -9.21 -13.13 -0.73
CA VAL A 82 -8.41 -14.20 -0.13
C VAL A 82 -6.96 -13.73 0.07
N SER A 83 -6.38 -13.06 -0.93
CA SER A 83 -5.00 -12.55 -0.86
C SER A 83 -4.81 -11.59 0.32
N ARG A 84 -5.72 -10.64 0.55
CA ARG A 84 -5.57 -9.63 1.60
C ARG A 84 -5.47 -10.20 3.01
N ILE A 85 -6.08 -11.36 3.25
CA ILE A 85 -5.97 -12.08 4.53
C ILE A 85 -4.54 -12.55 4.77
N ALA A 86 -3.84 -13.00 3.72
CA ALA A 86 -2.47 -13.48 3.80
C ALA A 86 -1.42 -12.36 3.69
N ILE A 87 -1.67 -11.35 2.85
CA ILE A 87 -0.75 -10.24 2.58
C ILE A 87 -0.47 -9.41 3.84
N PHE A 88 -1.53 -9.06 4.56
CA PHE A 88 -1.41 -8.07 5.63
C PHE A 88 -0.46 -8.54 6.77
N PRO A 89 -0.63 -9.74 7.34
CA PRO A 89 0.31 -10.26 8.34
C PRO A 89 1.73 -10.43 7.78
N LEU A 90 1.85 -10.86 6.52
CA LEU A 90 3.14 -11.14 5.91
C LEU A 90 3.99 -9.89 5.77
N VAL A 91 3.46 -8.83 5.14
CA VAL A 91 4.22 -7.60 4.85
C VAL A 91 4.49 -6.81 6.12
N SER A 92 3.46 -6.61 6.96
CA SER A 92 3.59 -5.78 8.16
C SER A 92 4.63 -6.35 9.12
N VAL A 93 4.63 -7.67 9.29
CA VAL A 93 5.49 -8.28 10.29
C VAL A 93 6.91 -8.48 9.76
N THR A 94 7.06 -8.83 8.48
CA THR A 94 8.39 -8.92 7.85
C THR A 94 9.12 -7.57 7.92
N THR A 95 8.43 -6.47 7.61
CA THR A 95 9.04 -5.12 7.61
C THR A 95 9.58 -4.77 9.00
N SER A 96 8.80 -5.02 10.06
CA SER A 96 9.21 -4.68 11.44
C SER A 96 10.39 -5.51 11.92
N PHE A 97 10.37 -6.83 11.74
CA PHE A 97 11.46 -7.69 12.21
C PHE A 97 12.77 -7.44 11.46
N VAL A 98 12.68 -7.25 10.15
CA VAL A 98 13.86 -6.95 9.33
C VAL A 98 14.46 -5.60 9.71
N ALA A 99 13.62 -4.59 9.99
CA ALA A 99 14.10 -3.29 10.46
C ALA A 99 14.79 -3.38 11.84
N GLU A 100 14.25 -4.19 12.76
CA GLU A 100 14.85 -4.44 14.08
C GLU A 100 16.22 -5.13 13.95
N GLU A 101 16.30 -6.23 13.20
CA GLU A 101 17.53 -6.99 12.97
C GLU A 101 18.61 -6.17 12.23
N ASP A 102 18.22 -5.40 11.21
CA ASP A 102 19.14 -4.51 10.48
C ASP A 102 19.70 -3.40 11.37
N THR A 103 18.89 -2.87 12.29
CA THR A 103 19.34 -1.85 13.25
C THR A 103 20.32 -2.44 14.27
N VAL A 104 20.03 -3.62 14.82
CA VAL A 104 20.94 -4.31 15.76
C VAL A 104 22.26 -4.68 15.08
N ALA A 105 22.23 -5.13 13.82
CA ALA A 105 23.45 -5.44 13.05
C ALA A 105 24.32 -4.19 12.82
N LYS A 106 23.73 -3.02 12.56
CA LYS A 106 24.46 -1.75 12.43
C LYS A 106 25.08 -1.27 13.74
N VAL A 107 24.33 -1.31 14.84
CA VAL A 107 24.86 -0.90 16.15
C VAL A 107 26.02 -1.79 16.60
N SER A 108 25.94 -3.10 16.33
CA SER A 108 27.00 -4.05 16.69
C SER A 108 28.25 -3.99 15.80
N SER A 109 28.16 -3.43 14.59
CA SER A 109 29.33 -3.15 13.75
C SER A 109 29.97 -1.83 14.17
N GLU A 110 29.18 -0.78 14.43
CA GLU A 110 29.67 0.51 14.94
C GLU A 110 30.38 0.37 16.30
N SER A 111 29.88 -0.51 17.20
CA SER A 111 30.55 -0.77 18.48
C SER A 111 31.90 -1.48 18.31
N LYS A 112 32.04 -2.36 17.30
CA LYS A 112 33.31 -3.05 17.00
C LYS A 112 34.33 -2.11 16.34
N ASP A 113 33.86 -1.17 15.52
CA ASP A 113 34.71 -0.13 14.93
C ASP A 113 35.16 0.89 16.01
N GLY A 114 34.31 1.19 17.00
CA GLY A 114 34.69 2.00 18.17
C GLY A 114 35.71 1.33 19.09
N GLU A 115 35.51 0.05 19.43
CA GLU A 115 36.45 -0.72 20.27
C GLU A 115 37.80 -0.98 19.58
N SER A 116 37.83 -1.09 18.25
CA SER A 116 39.09 -1.24 17.50
C SER A 116 39.88 0.06 17.41
N LEU A 117 39.24 1.24 17.46
CA LEU A 117 39.90 2.52 17.61
C LEU A 117 40.43 2.78 19.04
N GLU A 118 39.73 2.33 20.09
CA GLU A 118 40.23 2.43 21.48
C GLU A 118 41.37 1.44 21.79
N ASN A 119 41.34 0.25 21.20
CA ASN A 119 42.44 -0.72 21.31
C ASN A 119 43.68 -0.34 20.48
N GLY A 120 43.55 0.62 19.55
CA GLY A 120 44.69 1.17 18.78
C GLY A 120 45.47 2.28 19.50
N LEU A 121 44.97 2.79 20.64
CA LEU A 121 45.56 3.91 21.38
C LEU A 121 46.15 3.51 22.75
N SER A 122 46.10 2.23 23.14
CA SER A 122 46.46 1.78 24.50
C SER A 122 47.59 0.74 24.59
N LEU A 123 48.40 0.57 23.53
CA LEU A 123 49.58 -0.30 23.58
C LEU A 123 50.77 0.35 22.86
N ASP A 124 51.46 1.28 23.52
CA ASP A 124 52.86 1.58 23.17
C ASP A 124 53.64 2.25 24.32
N SER A 125 53.46 1.76 25.55
CA SER A 125 54.40 2.04 26.63
C SER A 125 54.67 0.79 27.44
N GLU A 126 55.65 -0.01 27.00
CA GLU A 126 56.75 -0.46 27.87
C GLU A 126 57.68 -1.43 27.15
N ASN A 127 58.98 -1.16 27.34
CA ASN A 127 60.12 -2.07 27.24
C ASN A 127 60.64 -2.49 25.85
N LYS A 128 61.70 -1.77 25.42
CA LYS A 128 63.01 -2.43 25.24
C LYS A 128 64.20 -1.49 25.39
N THR A 129 65.13 -1.95 26.20
CA THR A 129 66.37 -1.35 26.67
C THR A 129 67.56 -1.58 25.72
N LEU A 130 68.42 -0.55 25.62
CA LEU A 130 69.91 -0.57 25.66
C LEU A 130 70.74 -1.13 24.47
N ILE A 131 71.37 -0.22 23.69
CA ILE A 131 72.85 0.05 23.54
C ILE A 131 73.16 0.72 22.17
N PRO A 132 74.16 1.64 22.08
CA PRO A 132 74.26 2.67 21.04
C PRO A 132 75.43 2.47 20.04
N HIS A 133 75.43 3.16 18.89
CA HIS A 133 76.65 3.78 18.32
C HIS A 133 76.40 4.67 17.07
N ASN A 134 76.99 5.87 17.16
CA ASN A 134 77.49 6.84 16.17
C ASN A 134 77.43 6.55 14.66
N GLY A 135 77.20 7.63 13.91
CA GLY A 135 77.78 7.85 12.59
C GLY A 135 77.00 8.87 11.75
N SER A 136 77.60 10.03 11.51
CA SER A 136 77.15 11.05 10.57
C SER A 136 77.17 10.54 9.12
N ASP A 137 76.26 11.05 8.27
CA ASP A 137 76.62 11.81 7.06
C ASP A 137 75.38 12.08 6.21
N ASP A 138 75.23 13.36 5.84
CA ASP A 138 74.37 13.84 4.77
C ASP A 138 74.82 13.28 3.41
N ILE A 139 73.87 13.10 2.48
CA ILE A 139 73.89 13.61 1.08
C ILE A 139 73.09 12.69 0.11
N ALA A 140 72.13 13.33 -0.56
CA ALA A 140 71.59 13.09 -1.92
C ALA A 140 70.63 11.92 -2.22
N TYR A 141 69.37 12.33 -2.39
CA TYR A 141 68.49 12.08 -3.55
C TYR A 141 68.58 10.72 -4.28
N LYS A 142 67.52 9.93 -4.12
CA LYS A 142 66.88 9.26 -5.26
C LYS A 142 65.37 9.21 -5.11
N SER A 143 64.74 9.64 -6.19
CA SER A 143 63.32 9.65 -6.49
C SER A 143 62.67 8.29 -6.26
N GLU A 144 61.57 8.26 -5.52
CA GLU A 144 60.50 7.28 -5.74
C GLU A 144 59.15 7.99 -5.70
N SER A 145 58.34 7.64 -6.68
CA SER A 145 57.21 8.40 -7.16
C SER A 145 56.12 8.59 -6.11
N LEU A 146 55.63 9.83 -6.03
CA LEU A 146 54.32 10.19 -5.50
C LEU A 146 53.23 9.57 -6.40
N ALA A 147 53.01 8.27 -6.30
CA ALA A 147 51.83 7.63 -6.82
C ALA A 147 50.83 7.52 -5.68
N ASN A 148 49.95 8.52 -5.60
CA ASN A 148 48.72 8.47 -4.82
C ASN A 148 47.93 7.21 -5.23
N SER A 149 48.14 6.10 -4.52
CA SER A 149 47.12 5.06 -4.44
C SER A 149 46.03 5.58 -3.51
N PHE A 150 45.15 6.43 -4.06
CA PHE A 150 43.75 6.40 -3.64
C PHE A 150 43.24 5.00 -3.97
N GLU A 151 43.55 4.03 -3.11
CA GLU A 151 42.72 2.85 -3.00
C GLU A 151 41.35 3.36 -2.55
N VAL A 152 40.49 3.62 -3.53
CA VAL A 152 39.06 3.54 -3.33
C VAL A 152 38.83 2.16 -2.76
N SER A 153 38.69 2.09 -1.44
CA SER A 153 38.19 0.93 -0.74
C SER A 153 36.87 0.58 -1.40
N LYS A 154 36.89 -0.42 -2.28
CA LYS A 154 35.68 -1.12 -2.68
C LYS A 154 35.11 -1.65 -1.38
N VAL A 155 34.13 -0.93 -0.83
CA VAL A 155 33.27 -1.42 0.22
C VAL A 155 32.65 -2.69 -0.36
N LYS A 156 33.28 -3.85 -0.08
CA LYS A 156 32.63 -5.14 -0.23
C LYS A 156 31.40 -5.01 0.65
N HIS A 157 30.22 -4.90 0.03
CA HIS A 157 28.98 -5.08 0.76
C HIS A 157 29.03 -6.48 1.36
N GLU A 158 29.46 -6.58 2.62
CA GLU A 158 29.21 -7.76 3.42
C GLU A 158 27.71 -8.01 3.37
N LYS A 159 27.34 -9.20 2.91
CA LYS A 159 25.95 -9.60 2.85
C LYS A 159 25.38 -9.55 4.25
N ARG A 160 24.19 -8.96 4.38
CA ARG A 160 23.54 -8.84 5.69
C ARG A 160 23.07 -10.21 6.13
N ASN A 161 23.31 -10.55 7.39
CA ASN A 161 22.82 -11.79 7.97
C ASN A 161 21.50 -11.53 8.70
N ILE A 162 20.38 -11.85 8.05
CA ILE A 162 19.03 -11.49 8.52
C ILE A 162 18.12 -12.72 8.45
N PRO A 163 18.11 -13.55 9.51
CA PRO A 163 17.32 -14.79 9.58
C PRO A 163 15.82 -14.59 9.37
N SER A 164 15.30 -13.41 9.74
CA SER A 164 13.89 -13.07 9.51
C SER A 164 13.53 -12.98 8.03
N ALA A 165 14.47 -12.60 7.15
CA ALA A 165 14.25 -12.58 5.71
C ALA A 165 14.00 -13.99 5.16
N SER A 166 14.86 -14.97 5.49
CA SER A 166 14.67 -16.38 5.10
C SER A 166 13.34 -16.94 5.59
N SER A 167 12.96 -16.62 6.84
CA SER A 167 11.71 -17.09 7.43
C SER A 167 10.48 -16.47 6.73
N ALA A 168 10.53 -15.18 6.40
CA ALA A 168 9.48 -14.49 5.66
C ALA A 168 9.26 -15.07 4.26
N LEU A 169 10.34 -15.43 3.55
CA LEU A 169 10.25 -16.07 2.23
C LEU A 169 9.56 -17.43 2.31
N ILE A 170 9.92 -18.25 3.30
CA ILE A 170 9.30 -19.57 3.49
C ILE A 170 7.82 -19.44 3.84
N ILE A 171 7.49 -18.57 4.80
CA ILE A 171 6.08 -18.31 5.18
C ILE A 171 5.31 -17.79 3.96
N GLY A 172 5.86 -16.82 3.23
CA GLY A 172 5.23 -16.25 2.04
C GLY A 172 4.99 -17.30 0.95
N GLY A 173 5.98 -18.16 0.69
CA GLY A 173 5.85 -19.27 -0.26
C GLY A 173 4.81 -20.31 0.15
N ILE A 174 4.80 -20.73 1.43
CA ILE A 174 3.83 -21.70 1.96
C ILE A 174 2.42 -21.12 1.92
N LEU A 175 2.21 -19.89 2.43
CA LEU A 175 0.91 -19.22 2.37
C LEU A 175 0.45 -19.03 0.92
N GLY A 176 1.38 -18.76 0.01
CA GLY A 176 1.13 -18.64 -1.43
C GLY A 176 0.62 -19.93 -2.06
N LEU A 177 1.27 -21.06 -1.73
CA LEU A 177 0.85 -22.38 -2.17
C LEU A 177 -0.49 -22.79 -1.57
N ILE A 178 -0.71 -22.53 -0.28
CA ILE A 178 -1.99 -22.79 0.39
C ILE A 178 -3.11 -21.97 -0.27
N GLN A 179 -2.86 -20.68 -0.52
CA GLN A 179 -3.81 -19.80 -1.20
C GLN A 179 -4.13 -20.31 -2.61
N ALA A 180 -3.11 -20.69 -3.39
CA ALA A 180 -3.29 -21.23 -4.73
C ALA A 180 -4.14 -22.52 -4.70
N ALA A 181 -3.78 -23.47 -3.84
CA ALA A 181 -4.49 -24.73 -3.70
C ALA A 181 -5.94 -24.52 -3.26
N PHE A 182 -6.19 -23.62 -2.30
CA PHE A 182 -7.53 -23.26 -1.85
C PHE A 182 -8.36 -22.65 -2.98
N LEU A 183 -7.84 -21.63 -3.68
CA LEU A 183 -8.59 -20.96 -4.75
C LEU A 183 -8.84 -21.88 -5.96
N ILE A 184 -7.89 -22.76 -6.31
CA ILE A 184 -8.05 -23.72 -7.41
C ILE A 184 -9.10 -24.78 -7.05
N SER A 185 -8.99 -25.40 -5.86
CA SER A 185 -9.91 -26.45 -5.43
C SER A 185 -11.32 -25.93 -5.13
N ALA A 186 -11.43 -24.72 -4.58
CA ALA A 186 -12.70 -24.10 -4.22
C ALA A 186 -13.24 -23.12 -5.28
N ALA A 187 -12.65 -23.04 -6.48
CA ALA A 187 -13.01 -22.04 -7.50
C ALA A 187 -14.52 -21.99 -7.79
N LYS A 188 -15.12 -23.13 -8.13
CA LYS A 188 -16.56 -23.22 -8.46
C LYS A 188 -17.46 -22.91 -7.25
N PRO A 189 -17.26 -23.51 -6.06
CA PRO A 189 -18.01 -23.12 -4.86
C PRO A 189 -17.93 -21.63 -4.52
N LEU A 190 -16.74 -21.03 -4.62
CA LEU A 190 -16.53 -19.61 -4.33
C LEU A 190 -17.23 -18.70 -5.34
N LEU A 191 -17.18 -19.04 -6.63
CA LEU A 191 -17.90 -18.30 -7.68
C LEU A 191 -19.42 -18.42 -7.50
N ASN A 192 -19.92 -19.60 -7.16
CA ASN A 192 -21.32 -19.79 -6.82
C ASN A 192 -21.72 -18.96 -5.59
N PHE A 193 -20.85 -18.84 -4.59
CA PHE A 193 -21.07 -17.99 -3.42
C PHE A 193 -21.11 -16.49 -3.78
N MET A 194 -20.29 -16.06 -4.74
CA MET A 194 -20.39 -14.73 -5.35
C MET A 194 -21.67 -14.52 -6.16
N GLY A 195 -22.47 -15.57 -6.36
CA GLY A 195 -23.74 -15.52 -7.05
C GLY A 195 -23.65 -15.72 -8.56
N VAL A 196 -22.51 -16.20 -9.05
CA VAL A 196 -22.40 -16.72 -10.41
C VAL A 196 -23.09 -18.08 -10.47
N LYS A 197 -24.29 -18.12 -11.04
CA LYS A 197 -25.10 -19.35 -11.10
C LYS A 197 -24.48 -20.40 -12.04
N SER A 198 -24.82 -21.67 -11.82
CA SER A 198 -24.31 -22.81 -12.61
C SER A 198 -24.66 -22.76 -14.10
N ASP A 199 -25.76 -22.11 -14.46
CA ASP A 199 -26.26 -21.89 -15.81
C ASP A 199 -25.77 -20.57 -16.43
N SER A 200 -25.01 -19.76 -15.67
CA SER A 200 -24.50 -18.48 -16.15
C SER A 200 -23.39 -18.66 -17.17
N GLN A 201 -23.47 -17.90 -18.26
CA GLN A 201 -22.39 -17.80 -19.26
C GLN A 201 -21.06 -17.32 -18.65
N MET A 202 -21.09 -16.64 -17.50
CA MET A 202 -19.90 -16.16 -16.81
C MET A 202 -19.11 -17.25 -16.08
N LEU A 203 -19.75 -18.38 -15.71
CA LEU A 203 -19.13 -19.34 -14.79
C LEU A 203 -17.85 -19.95 -15.38
N PHE A 204 -17.91 -20.38 -16.64
CA PHE A 204 -16.78 -21.00 -17.32
C PHE A 204 -15.57 -20.07 -17.46
N PRO A 205 -15.68 -18.85 -18.03
CA PRO A 205 -14.56 -17.92 -18.10
C PRO A 205 -14.08 -17.49 -16.72
N ALA A 206 -14.99 -17.31 -15.74
CA ALA A 206 -14.60 -16.90 -14.39
C ALA A 206 -13.77 -17.97 -13.69
N GLN A 207 -14.20 -19.23 -13.78
CA GLN A 207 -13.49 -20.37 -13.20
C GLN A 207 -12.12 -20.56 -13.84
N GLN A 208 -12.02 -20.46 -15.18
CA GLN A 208 -10.74 -20.57 -15.87
C GLN A 208 -9.78 -19.46 -15.46
N TYR A 209 -10.25 -18.21 -15.45
CA TYR A 209 -9.45 -17.08 -15.01
C TYR A 209 -8.98 -17.27 -13.57
N LEU A 210 -9.88 -17.61 -12.65
CA LEU A 210 -9.55 -17.77 -11.23
C LEU A 210 -8.51 -18.87 -11.01
N ILE A 211 -8.67 -20.03 -11.65
CA ILE A 211 -7.72 -21.14 -11.53
C ILE A 211 -6.34 -20.74 -12.06
N LEU A 212 -6.27 -20.19 -13.27
CA LEU A 212 -5.00 -19.77 -13.88
C LEU A 212 -4.34 -18.66 -13.06
N ARG A 213 -5.10 -17.62 -12.70
CA ARG A 213 -4.62 -16.49 -11.90
C ARG A 213 -4.10 -16.91 -10.53
N SER A 214 -4.68 -17.97 -9.95
CA SER A 214 -4.27 -18.54 -8.66
C SER A 214 -2.89 -19.18 -8.69
N LEU A 215 -2.41 -19.63 -9.85
CA LEU A 215 -1.03 -20.10 -10.02
C LEU A 215 0.00 -18.99 -9.77
N GLY A 216 -0.40 -17.72 -9.86
CA GLY A 216 0.44 -16.58 -9.53
C GLY A 216 0.45 -16.22 -8.04
N ALA A 217 -0.44 -16.79 -7.20
CA ALA A 217 -0.49 -16.49 -5.76
C ALA A 217 0.83 -16.74 -5.01
N PRO A 218 1.60 -17.82 -5.29
CA PRO A 218 2.91 -18.04 -4.69
C PRO A 218 3.88 -16.90 -4.99
N ALA A 219 3.95 -16.45 -6.24
CA ALA A 219 4.82 -15.34 -6.63
C ALA A 219 4.37 -14.00 -6.02
N VAL A 220 3.06 -13.75 -5.93
CA VAL A 220 2.51 -12.54 -5.27
C VAL A 220 2.91 -12.49 -3.80
N LEU A 221 2.68 -13.57 -3.03
CA LEU A 221 3.02 -13.55 -1.60
C LEU A 221 4.53 -13.55 -1.36
N LEU A 222 5.30 -14.27 -2.18
CA LEU A 222 6.76 -14.25 -2.09
C LEU A 222 7.33 -12.86 -2.40
N SER A 223 6.87 -12.22 -3.47
CA SER A 223 7.28 -10.86 -3.81
C SER A 223 6.91 -9.87 -2.72
N LEU A 224 5.71 -9.95 -2.13
CA LEU A 224 5.31 -9.08 -1.03
C LEU A 224 6.15 -9.29 0.24
N ALA A 225 6.55 -10.54 0.56
CA ALA A 225 7.51 -10.80 1.62
C ALA A 225 8.85 -10.10 1.34
N MET A 226 9.40 -10.26 0.14
CA MET A 226 10.64 -9.59 -0.27
C MET A 226 10.54 -8.07 -0.22
N GLN A 227 9.43 -7.51 -0.68
CA GLN A 227 9.18 -6.07 -0.57
C GLN A 227 9.16 -5.60 0.89
N GLY A 228 8.61 -6.41 1.80
CA GLY A 228 8.69 -6.14 3.24
C GLY A 228 10.13 -6.14 3.75
N VAL A 229 10.97 -7.07 3.28
CA VAL A 229 12.40 -7.12 3.61
C VAL A 229 13.12 -5.85 3.12
N PHE A 230 12.97 -5.51 1.83
CA PHE A 230 13.58 -4.29 1.26
C PHE A 230 13.10 -3.01 1.96
N ARG A 231 11.81 -2.92 2.30
CA ARG A 231 11.27 -1.81 3.10
C ARG A 231 11.89 -1.75 4.50
N GLY A 232 12.15 -2.89 5.13
CA GLY A 232 12.91 -2.98 6.38
C GLY A 232 14.33 -2.40 6.26
N PHE A 233 14.98 -2.60 5.10
CA PHE A 233 16.27 -1.99 4.76
C PHE A 233 16.19 -0.50 4.39
N LYS A 234 14.98 0.08 4.37
CA LYS A 234 14.70 1.41 3.84
C LYS A 234 14.98 1.55 2.33
N ASP A 235 15.05 0.44 1.59
CA ASP A 235 15.10 0.43 0.13
C ASP A 235 13.69 0.31 -0.46
N THR A 236 13.14 1.44 -0.88
CA THR A 236 11.83 1.50 -1.55
C THR A 236 11.93 1.54 -3.07
N LYS A 237 13.14 1.71 -3.62
CA LYS A 237 13.34 1.86 -5.07
C LYS A 237 13.39 0.50 -5.75
N THR A 238 14.07 -0.47 -5.15
CA THR A 238 14.18 -1.82 -5.71
C THR A 238 12.82 -2.50 -5.89
N PRO A 239 11.92 -2.51 -4.87
CA PRO A 239 10.52 -2.90 -5.03
C PRO A 239 9.81 -2.23 -6.20
N LEU A 240 9.90 -0.91 -6.29
CA LEU A 240 9.20 -0.12 -7.30
C LEU A 240 9.63 -0.49 -8.73
N TYR A 241 10.94 -0.57 -8.99
CA TYR A 241 11.44 -0.93 -10.32
C TYR A 241 11.05 -2.34 -10.74
N ALA A 242 11.05 -3.30 -9.79
CA ALA A 242 10.60 -4.66 -10.07
C ALA A 242 9.11 -4.68 -10.45
N THR A 243 8.27 -3.99 -9.68
CA THR A 243 6.83 -3.89 -9.96
C THR A 243 6.56 -3.23 -11.31
N VAL A 244 7.19 -2.09 -11.60
CA VAL A 244 7.05 -1.41 -12.90
C VAL A 244 7.48 -2.31 -14.06
N ALA A 245 8.58 -3.06 -13.92
CA ALA A 245 9.01 -4.01 -14.96
C ALA A 245 7.97 -5.14 -15.15
N GLY A 246 7.40 -5.65 -14.07
CA GLY A 246 6.33 -6.63 -14.11
C GLY A 246 5.06 -6.11 -14.77
N ASP A 247 4.59 -4.94 -14.37
CA ASP A 247 3.38 -4.31 -14.90
C ASP A 247 3.52 -3.98 -16.38
N LEU A 248 4.67 -3.46 -16.82
CA LEU A 248 4.96 -3.25 -18.24
C LEU A 248 4.95 -4.57 -19.00
N THR A 249 5.52 -5.63 -18.42
CA THR A 249 5.50 -6.96 -19.00
C THR A 249 4.06 -7.49 -19.13
N ASN A 250 3.20 -7.23 -18.14
CA ASN A 250 1.78 -7.60 -18.18
C ASN A 250 1.07 -6.87 -19.32
N ILE A 251 1.21 -5.54 -19.39
CA ILE A 251 0.60 -4.68 -20.42
C ILE A 251 1.02 -5.11 -21.83
N ILE A 252 2.27 -5.56 -22.02
CA ILE A 252 2.79 -6.05 -23.31
C ILE A 252 2.24 -7.44 -23.62
N LEU A 253 2.22 -8.35 -22.63
CA LEU A 253 1.79 -9.74 -22.81
C LEU A 253 0.28 -9.88 -23.01
N ASP A 254 -0.54 -9.02 -22.41
CA ASP A 254 -2.00 -9.07 -22.49
C ASP A 254 -2.49 -9.10 -23.94
N PRO A 255 -2.22 -8.09 -24.81
CA PRO A 255 -2.72 -8.12 -26.18
C PRO A 255 -2.14 -9.27 -27.02
N ILE A 256 -0.90 -9.70 -26.74
CA ILE A 256 -0.25 -10.82 -27.42
C ILE A 256 -1.00 -12.13 -27.08
N LEU A 257 -1.19 -12.43 -25.80
CA LEU A 257 -1.81 -13.68 -25.38
C LEU A 257 -3.32 -13.68 -25.65
N MET A 258 -4.00 -12.55 -25.44
CA MET A 258 -5.44 -12.45 -25.60
C MET A 258 -5.86 -12.45 -27.08
N PHE A 259 -5.24 -11.60 -27.90
CA PHE A 259 -5.70 -11.35 -29.27
C PHE A 259 -4.86 -12.06 -30.33
N VAL A 260 -3.53 -12.14 -30.18
CA VAL A 260 -2.65 -12.79 -31.19
C VAL A 260 -2.69 -14.31 -31.06
N PHE A 261 -2.59 -14.83 -29.83
CA PHE A 261 -2.70 -16.27 -29.57
C PHE A 261 -4.14 -16.74 -29.34
N HIS A 262 -5.12 -15.83 -29.41
CA HIS A 262 -6.55 -16.12 -29.25
C HIS A 262 -6.90 -16.87 -27.95
N LEU A 263 -6.14 -16.65 -26.85
CA LEU A 263 -6.41 -17.30 -25.56
C LEU A 263 -7.52 -16.59 -24.78
N GLY A 264 -7.98 -15.43 -25.23
CA GLY A 264 -9.01 -14.63 -24.56
C GLY A 264 -8.67 -14.38 -23.09
N VAL A 265 -9.64 -14.59 -22.20
CA VAL A 265 -9.48 -14.40 -20.75
C VAL A 265 -8.37 -15.26 -20.14
N ARG A 266 -8.09 -16.44 -20.70
CA ARG A 266 -6.95 -17.27 -20.24
C ARG A 266 -5.62 -16.57 -20.48
N GLY A 267 -5.51 -15.84 -21.60
CA GLY A 267 -4.34 -15.06 -21.95
C GLY A 267 -4.01 -14.01 -20.91
N ALA A 268 -5.01 -13.22 -20.48
CA ALA A 268 -4.86 -12.23 -19.41
C ALA A 268 -4.39 -12.85 -18.09
N ALA A 269 -4.97 -13.99 -17.68
CA ALA A 269 -4.53 -14.69 -16.48
C ALA A 269 -3.07 -15.14 -16.56
N ILE A 270 -2.65 -15.70 -17.71
CA ILE A 270 -1.27 -16.16 -17.94
C ILE A 270 -0.29 -14.99 -17.96
N ALA A 271 -0.63 -13.91 -18.66
CA ALA A 271 0.18 -12.68 -18.70
C ALA A 271 0.46 -12.16 -17.28
N HIS A 272 -0.58 -12.13 -16.45
CA HIS A 272 -0.46 -11.69 -15.08
C HIS A 272 0.39 -12.66 -14.24
N VAL A 273 0.22 -13.97 -14.39
CA VAL A 273 1.06 -14.98 -13.69
C VAL A 273 2.54 -14.81 -14.06
N ILE A 274 2.87 -14.71 -15.35
CA ILE A 274 4.24 -14.50 -15.83
C ILE A 274 4.84 -13.23 -15.21
N SER A 275 4.07 -12.15 -15.20
CA SER A 275 4.50 -10.85 -14.67
C SER A 275 4.79 -10.92 -13.16
N GLN A 276 3.93 -11.61 -12.39
CA GLN A 276 4.17 -11.81 -10.96
C GLN A 276 5.42 -12.65 -10.66
N TYR A 277 5.67 -13.70 -11.45
CA TYR A 277 6.90 -14.47 -11.33
C TYR A 277 8.14 -13.67 -11.73
N LEU A 278 8.05 -12.79 -12.73
CA LEU A 278 9.12 -11.88 -13.09
C LEU A 278 9.46 -10.91 -11.95
N ILE A 279 8.45 -10.27 -11.35
CA ILE A 279 8.63 -9.40 -10.16
C ILE A 279 9.32 -10.17 -9.05
N SER A 280 8.80 -11.36 -8.73
CA SER A 280 9.37 -12.23 -7.71
C SER A 280 10.83 -12.61 -8.00
N LEU A 281 11.17 -12.92 -9.25
CA LEU A 281 12.54 -13.27 -9.64
C LEU A 281 13.51 -12.10 -9.53
N ILE A 282 13.12 -10.91 -10.00
CA ILE A 282 13.93 -9.69 -9.91
C ILE A 282 14.24 -9.37 -8.44
N LEU A 283 13.21 -9.40 -7.58
CA LEU A 283 13.36 -9.15 -6.16
C LEU A 283 14.22 -10.21 -5.47
N PHE A 284 14.04 -11.49 -5.83
CA PHE A 284 14.81 -12.58 -5.25
C PHE A 284 16.30 -12.46 -5.59
N TRP A 285 16.62 -12.16 -6.85
CA TRP A 285 18.01 -11.94 -7.27
C TRP A 285 18.61 -10.77 -6.50
N ARG A 286 17.94 -9.62 -6.45
CA ARG A 286 18.41 -8.45 -5.69
C ARG A 286 18.58 -8.75 -4.21
N LEU A 287 17.72 -9.58 -3.63
CA LEU A 287 17.80 -9.93 -2.23
C LEU A 287 18.98 -10.87 -1.96
N ALA A 288 19.24 -11.84 -2.83
CA ALA A 288 20.37 -12.77 -2.73
C ALA A 288 21.74 -12.07 -2.89
N GLU A 289 21.77 -10.91 -3.54
CA GLU A 289 22.95 -10.03 -3.60
C GLU A 289 23.19 -9.29 -2.28
N GLN A 290 22.13 -8.92 -1.54
CA GLN A 290 22.20 -8.09 -0.34
C GLN A 290 22.21 -8.88 0.99
N VAL A 291 21.69 -10.10 1.00
CA VAL A 291 21.44 -10.89 2.21
C VAL A 291 21.99 -12.30 2.05
N ASP A 292 22.66 -12.82 3.09
CA ASP A 292 22.97 -14.24 3.19
C ASP A 292 21.76 -14.99 3.72
N LEU A 293 21.12 -15.75 2.82
CA LEU A 293 19.97 -16.58 3.13
C LEU A 293 20.43 -17.79 3.93
N LEU A 294 20.46 -17.66 5.27
CA LEU A 294 20.78 -18.76 6.16
C LEU A 294 19.61 -19.76 6.31
N PRO A 295 19.91 -21.05 6.60
CA PRO A 295 18.91 -22.04 6.89
C PRO A 295 18.09 -21.64 8.13
N PRO A 296 16.76 -21.82 8.10
CA PRO A 296 15.86 -21.26 9.09
C PRO A 296 16.05 -21.92 10.46
N SER A 297 16.08 -21.10 11.51
CA SER A 297 15.93 -21.60 12.88
C SER A 297 14.47 -21.48 13.32
N PRO A 298 13.82 -22.57 13.76
CA PRO A 298 12.43 -22.56 14.22
C PRO A 298 12.19 -21.66 15.45
N LYS A 299 13.27 -21.18 16.09
CA LYS A 299 13.23 -20.29 17.26
C LYS A 299 12.83 -18.83 16.94
N TYR A 300 12.91 -18.41 15.67
CA TYR A 300 12.58 -17.04 15.23
C TYR A 300 11.17 -16.92 14.59
N LEU A 301 10.45 -18.03 14.43
CA LEU A 301 9.04 -18.05 14.03
C LEU A 301 8.16 -17.56 15.19
N GLN A 302 8.18 -16.26 15.48
CA GLN A 302 7.35 -15.64 16.52
C GLN A 302 5.88 -15.47 16.09
N ILE A 303 5.26 -16.51 15.50
CA ILE A 303 3.87 -16.51 14.97
C ILE A 303 2.86 -15.94 16.00
N GLY A 304 3.10 -16.16 17.29
CA GLY A 304 2.29 -15.58 18.37
C GLY A 304 2.32 -14.05 18.45
N ARG A 305 3.47 -13.41 18.21
CA ARG A 305 3.58 -11.94 18.08
C ARG A 305 3.07 -11.44 16.73
N PHE A 306 3.25 -12.22 15.65
CA PHE A 306 2.66 -11.95 14.32
C PHE A 306 1.14 -11.77 14.43
N LEU A 307 0.46 -12.71 15.11
CA LEU A 307 -0.99 -12.67 15.29
C LEU A 307 -1.40 -11.57 16.27
N LYS A 308 -0.72 -11.42 17.42
CA LYS A 308 -1.17 -10.51 18.49
C LYS A 308 -1.20 -9.04 18.10
N ASN A 309 -0.19 -8.55 17.38
CA ASN A 309 -0.11 -7.13 17.00
C ASN A 309 -0.77 -6.83 15.64
N GLY A 310 -0.80 -7.81 14.73
CA GLY A 310 -1.41 -7.67 13.39
C GLY A 310 -2.92 -7.89 13.37
N PHE A 311 -3.51 -8.55 14.37
CA PHE A 311 -4.92 -8.97 14.34
C PHE A 311 -5.91 -7.80 14.25
N MET A 312 -5.72 -6.72 15.01
CA MET A 312 -6.63 -5.56 14.96
C MET A 312 -6.64 -4.91 13.57
N LEU A 313 -5.46 -4.75 12.97
CA LEU A 313 -5.34 -4.18 11.63
C LEU A 313 -5.79 -5.17 10.55
N LEU A 314 -5.62 -6.48 10.75
CA LEU A 314 -6.20 -7.51 9.89
C LEU A 314 -7.72 -7.44 9.89
N MET A 315 -8.35 -7.35 11.06
CA MET A 315 -9.81 -7.20 11.20
C MET A 315 -10.29 -5.93 10.49
N ARG A 316 -9.56 -4.82 10.62
CA ARG A 316 -9.80 -3.58 9.87
C ARG A 316 -9.77 -3.82 8.35
N VAL A 317 -8.72 -4.46 7.85
CA VAL A 317 -8.53 -4.71 6.41
C VAL A 317 -9.65 -5.61 5.89
N ILE A 318 -9.98 -6.69 6.59
CA ILE A 318 -11.07 -7.59 6.20
C ILE A 318 -12.40 -6.84 6.19
N ALA A 319 -12.71 -6.05 7.22
CA ALA A 319 -13.95 -5.28 7.30
C ALA A 319 -14.10 -4.31 6.11
N VAL A 320 -13.03 -3.59 5.79
CA VAL A 320 -12.97 -2.65 4.65
C VAL A 320 -13.16 -3.37 3.32
N THR A 321 -12.46 -4.49 3.11
CA THR A 321 -12.46 -5.17 1.81
C THR A 321 -13.71 -5.97 1.57
N PHE A 322 -14.27 -6.55 2.62
CA PHE A 322 -15.46 -7.36 2.54
C PHE A 322 -16.64 -6.57 1.99
N CYS A 323 -16.78 -5.28 2.34
CA CYS A 323 -17.83 -4.42 1.81
C CYS A 323 -17.75 -4.29 0.27
N VAL A 324 -16.54 -4.09 -0.26
CA VAL A 324 -16.31 -3.98 -1.72
C VAL A 324 -16.52 -5.34 -2.41
N THR A 325 -16.03 -6.42 -1.81
CA THR A 325 -16.24 -7.78 -2.33
C THR A 325 -17.72 -8.18 -2.33
N LEU A 326 -18.47 -7.78 -1.28
CA LEU A 326 -19.91 -7.99 -1.21
C LEU A 326 -20.63 -7.18 -2.30
N ALA A 327 -20.26 -5.91 -2.52
CA ALA A 327 -20.81 -5.12 -3.61
C ALA A 327 -20.58 -5.77 -4.99
N ALA A 328 -19.39 -6.34 -5.23
CA ALA A 328 -19.09 -7.11 -6.44
C ALA A 328 -19.98 -8.37 -6.54
N SER A 329 -20.15 -9.12 -5.46
CA SER A 329 -21.07 -10.26 -5.39
C SER A 329 -22.51 -9.87 -5.74
N MET A 330 -22.98 -8.72 -5.23
CA MET A 330 -24.32 -8.23 -5.53
C MET A 330 -24.48 -7.84 -7.00
N ALA A 331 -23.47 -7.18 -7.58
CA ALA A 331 -23.47 -6.86 -9.00
C ALA A 331 -23.45 -8.15 -9.87
N ALA A 332 -22.65 -9.15 -9.49
CA ALA A 332 -22.58 -10.45 -10.15
C ALA A 332 -23.93 -11.18 -10.16
N ARG A 333 -24.69 -11.10 -9.06
CA ARG A 333 -26.02 -11.70 -8.93
C ARG A 333 -27.06 -11.08 -9.86
N MET A 334 -26.85 -9.85 -10.30
CA MET A 334 -27.76 -9.16 -11.22
C MET A 334 -27.59 -9.57 -12.68
N GLY A 335 -26.40 -10.02 -13.07
CA GLY A 335 -26.10 -10.43 -14.44
C GLY A 335 -24.71 -9.99 -14.91
N SER A 336 -24.31 -10.49 -16.08
CA SER A 336 -23.02 -10.15 -16.70
C SER A 336 -22.92 -8.69 -17.07
N THR A 337 -23.96 -8.11 -17.66
CA THR A 337 -23.94 -6.69 -18.08
C THR A 337 -23.74 -5.75 -16.89
N GLN A 338 -24.45 -5.96 -15.77
CA GLN A 338 -24.32 -5.17 -14.55
C GLN A 338 -22.95 -5.34 -13.90
N MET A 339 -22.46 -6.57 -13.81
CA MET A 339 -21.15 -6.85 -13.22
C MET A 339 -20.00 -6.30 -14.07
N ALA A 340 -20.10 -6.36 -15.40
CA ALA A 340 -19.13 -5.77 -16.32
C ALA A 340 -19.02 -4.25 -16.13
N ALA A 341 -20.17 -3.56 -16.10
CA ALA A 341 -20.20 -2.12 -15.83
C ALA A 341 -19.69 -1.79 -14.43
N PHE A 342 -20.07 -2.58 -13.42
CA PHE A 342 -19.58 -2.44 -12.06
C PHE A 342 -18.06 -2.60 -11.99
N GLN A 343 -17.48 -3.58 -12.68
CA GLN A 343 -16.03 -3.83 -12.67
C GLN A 343 -15.25 -2.64 -13.23
N VAL A 344 -15.67 -2.07 -14.37
CA VAL A 344 -15.01 -0.88 -14.95
C VAL A 344 -15.07 0.28 -13.98
N CYS A 345 -16.28 0.60 -13.50
CA CYS A 345 -16.49 1.71 -12.59
C CYS A 345 -15.73 1.52 -11.27
N LEU A 346 -15.74 0.32 -10.68
CA LEU A 346 -15.02 0.01 -9.44
C LEU A 346 -13.50 0.10 -9.64
N GLN A 347 -12.98 -0.40 -10.75
CA GLN A 347 -11.55 -0.34 -11.03
C GLN A 347 -11.06 1.10 -11.16
N VAL A 348 -11.79 1.94 -11.89
CA VAL A 348 -11.48 3.37 -12.01
C VAL A 348 -11.60 4.06 -10.65
N TRP A 349 -12.68 3.78 -9.93
CA TRP A 349 -12.93 4.34 -8.61
C TRP A 349 -11.82 4.01 -7.60
N LEU A 350 -11.34 2.76 -7.57
CA LEU A 350 -10.22 2.35 -6.73
C LEU A 350 -8.89 2.98 -7.18
N ALA A 351 -8.61 2.95 -8.49
CA ALA A 351 -7.35 3.45 -9.03
C ALA A 351 -7.14 4.95 -8.75
N THR A 352 -8.18 5.77 -8.92
CA THR A 352 -8.08 7.19 -8.60
C THR A 352 -8.06 7.46 -7.11
N SER A 353 -8.76 6.67 -6.30
CA SER A 353 -8.76 6.84 -4.84
C SER A 353 -7.39 6.59 -4.23
N LEU A 354 -6.57 5.71 -4.82
CA LEU A 354 -5.21 5.41 -4.36
C LEU A 354 -4.24 6.59 -4.53
N LEU A 355 -4.55 7.58 -5.37
CA LEU A 355 -3.77 8.84 -5.41
C LEU A 355 -3.77 9.55 -4.06
N ALA A 356 -4.89 9.51 -3.33
CA ALA A 356 -5.01 10.13 -2.01
C ALA A 356 -4.20 9.41 -0.94
N ASP A 357 -3.84 8.14 -1.17
CA ASP A 357 -3.00 7.37 -0.26
C ASP A 357 -1.58 7.94 -0.18
N GLY A 358 -1.09 8.60 -1.24
CA GLY A 358 0.16 9.37 -1.19
C GLY A 358 0.12 10.51 -0.16
N LEU A 359 -1.00 11.24 -0.09
CA LEU A 359 -1.22 12.25 0.97
C LEU A 359 -1.35 11.60 2.35
N ALA A 360 -2.01 10.44 2.43
CA ALA A 360 -2.14 9.69 3.67
C ALA A 360 -0.77 9.26 4.23
N VAL A 361 0.14 8.79 3.37
CA VAL A 361 1.53 8.44 3.75
C VAL A 361 2.30 9.66 4.24
N ALA A 362 2.18 10.81 3.56
CA ALA A 362 2.80 12.05 4.00
C ALA A 362 2.26 12.51 5.36
N GLY A 363 0.93 12.52 5.51
CA GLY A 363 0.27 12.83 6.78
C GLY A 363 0.72 11.90 7.89
N GLN A 364 0.77 10.60 7.65
CA GLN A 364 1.24 9.60 8.62
C GLN A 364 2.68 9.91 9.10
N ALA A 365 3.60 10.17 8.18
CA ALA A 365 5.02 10.38 8.51
C ALA A 365 5.25 11.66 9.31
N ILE A 366 4.71 12.79 8.84
CA ILE A 366 4.90 14.10 9.49
C ILE A 366 4.20 14.12 10.85
N LEU A 367 2.96 13.60 10.91
CA LEU A 367 2.18 13.58 12.14
C LEU A 367 2.81 12.66 13.20
N ALA A 368 3.35 11.50 12.81
CA ALA A 368 4.09 10.64 13.73
C ALA A 368 5.31 11.34 14.35
N SER A 369 6.04 12.13 13.55
CA SER A 369 7.17 12.94 14.04
C SER A 369 6.69 14.04 15.00
N ALA A 370 5.62 14.73 14.66
CA ALA A 370 5.04 15.78 15.50
C ALA A 370 4.56 15.24 16.86
N PHE A 371 3.86 14.10 16.87
CA PHE A 371 3.46 13.42 18.11
C PHE A 371 4.66 12.94 18.95
N ALA A 372 5.71 12.40 18.31
CA ALA A 372 6.93 11.98 19.01
C ALA A 372 7.65 13.17 19.67
N LYS A 373 7.65 14.34 19.03
CA LYS A 373 8.22 15.59 19.55
C LYS A 373 7.28 16.35 20.51
N LYS A 374 6.04 15.87 20.71
CA LYS A 374 4.95 16.58 21.42
C LYS A 374 4.65 17.97 20.84
N ASP A 375 4.90 18.16 19.55
CA ASP A 375 4.55 19.36 18.81
C ASP A 375 3.08 19.29 18.35
N TYR A 376 2.19 19.65 19.27
CA TYR A 376 0.74 19.62 19.02
C TYR A 376 0.29 20.65 17.97
N ASN A 377 0.97 21.80 17.89
CA ASN A 377 0.64 22.81 16.88
C ASN A 377 1.02 22.33 15.48
N GLY A 378 2.21 21.73 15.34
CA GLY A 378 2.63 21.08 14.09
C GLY A 378 1.70 19.92 13.72
N ALA A 379 1.24 19.14 14.69
CA ALA A 379 0.29 18.06 14.45
C ALA A 379 -1.06 18.56 13.90
N ILE A 380 -1.60 19.63 14.49
CA ILE A 380 -2.83 20.30 14.03
C ILE A 380 -2.66 20.85 12.60
N ALA A 381 -1.57 21.60 12.37
CA ALA A 381 -1.29 22.21 11.08
C ALA A 381 -1.15 21.15 9.98
N THR A 382 -0.44 20.06 10.28
CA THR A 382 -0.26 18.91 9.38
C THR A 382 -1.61 18.29 9.06
N ALA A 383 -2.40 17.89 10.06
CA ALA A 383 -3.67 17.22 9.88
C ALA A 383 -4.66 18.07 9.07
N SER A 384 -4.79 19.36 9.38
CA SER A 384 -5.64 20.30 8.64
C SER A 384 -5.18 20.42 7.18
N ARG A 385 -3.87 20.60 6.96
CA ARG A 385 -3.32 20.81 5.62
C ARG A 385 -3.47 19.59 4.72
N VAL A 386 -3.17 18.39 5.21
CA VAL A 386 -3.32 17.16 4.40
C VAL A 386 -4.79 16.85 4.09
N LEU A 387 -5.72 17.16 5.01
CA LEU A 387 -7.15 16.97 4.76
C LEU A 387 -7.70 17.98 3.75
N GLN A 388 -7.28 19.24 3.83
CA GLN A 388 -7.63 20.26 2.85
C GLN A 388 -7.08 19.91 1.46
N LEU A 389 -5.82 19.48 1.37
CA LEU A 389 -5.22 18.99 0.12
C LEU A 389 -5.93 17.73 -0.39
N GLY A 390 -6.36 16.83 0.49
CA GLY A 390 -7.16 15.65 0.16
C GLY A 390 -8.51 16.03 -0.45
N LEU A 391 -9.20 17.01 0.14
CA LEU A 391 -10.46 17.54 -0.40
C LEU A 391 -10.25 18.16 -1.79
N VAL A 392 -9.22 18.99 -1.96
CA VAL A 392 -8.87 19.59 -3.25
C VAL A 392 -8.57 18.51 -4.29
N LEU A 393 -7.73 17.53 -3.94
CA LEU A 393 -7.40 16.41 -4.82
C LEU A 393 -8.67 15.66 -5.23
N GLY A 394 -9.55 15.32 -4.29
CA GLY A 394 -10.79 14.63 -4.60
C GLY A 394 -11.75 15.44 -5.45
N LEU A 395 -11.82 16.77 -5.30
CA LEU A 395 -12.60 17.66 -6.17
C LEU A 395 -12.04 17.71 -7.59
N VAL A 396 -10.71 17.79 -7.72
CA VAL A 396 -10.03 17.73 -9.03
C VAL A 396 -10.29 16.37 -9.70
N LEU A 397 -10.18 15.28 -8.95
CA LEU A 397 -10.47 13.93 -9.46
C LEU A 397 -11.94 13.76 -9.84
N ALA A 398 -12.88 14.34 -9.08
CA ALA A 398 -14.30 14.33 -9.43
C ALA A 398 -14.54 15.00 -10.79
N LEU A 399 -13.92 16.15 -11.04
CA LEU A 399 -14.05 16.86 -12.31
C LEU A 399 -13.42 16.06 -13.47
N ILE A 400 -12.19 15.58 -13.27
CA ILE A 400 -11.46 14.80 -14.28
C ILE A 400 -12.22 13.53 -14.63
N LEU A 401 -12.76 12.80 -13.66
CA LEU A 401 -13.49 11.55 -13.92
C LEU A 401 -14.88 11.79 -14.49
N GLY A 402 -15.60 12.82 -14.03
CA GLY A 402 -16.92 13.14 -14.55
C GLY A 402 -16.90 13.44 -16.05
N ILE A 403 -15.88 14.18 -16.51
CA ILE A 403 -15.66 14.47 -17.93
C ILE A 403 -14.98 13.28 -18.62
N GLY A 404 -13.91 12.76 -18.03
CA GLY A 404 -13.04 11.74 -18.62
C GLY A 404 -13.74 10.42 -18.88
N LEU A 405 -14.56 9.92 -17.94
CA LEU A 405 -15.29 8.66 -18.15
C LEU A 405 -16.44 8.80 -19.15
N HIS A 406 -17.05 9.98 -19.23
CA HIS A 406 -18.11 10.22 -20.21
C HIS A 406 -17.59 10.03 -21.66
N PHE A 407 -16.35 10.42 -21.93
CA PHE A 407 -15.71 10.20 -23.23
C PHE A 407 -14.91 8.89 -23.30
N GLY A 408 -14.32 8.47 -22.18
CA GLY A 408 -13.37 7.35 -22.09
C GLY A 408 -14.00 5.98 -21.86
N ALA A 409 -15.29 5.87 -21.51
CA ALA A 409 -15.94 4.58 -21.25
C ALA A 409 -15.82 3.59 -22.42
N ARG A 410 -15.80 4.08 -23.66
CA ARG A 410 -15.63 3.27 -24.88
C ARG A 410 -14.26 2.60 -25.01
N LEU A 411 -13.25 3.06 -24.27
CA LEU A 411 -11.96 2.40 -24.18
C LEU A 411 -12.11 1.02 -23.51
N PHE A 412 -13.02 0.91 -22.55
CA PHE A 412 -13.22 -0.32 -21.80
C PHE A 412 -14.14 -1.30 -22.51
N THR A 413 -15.17 -0.85 -23.21
CA THR A 413 -16.10 -1.76 -23.89
C THR A 413 -16.83 -1.08 -25.05
N LYS A 414 -17.28 -1.90 -26.00
CA LYS A 414 -18.12 -1.49 -27.14
C LYS A 414 -19.59 -1.85 -26.94
N ASP A 415 -19.92 -2.59 -25.88
CA ASP A 415 -21.28 -3.03 -25.58
C ASP A 415 -22.15 -1.85 -25.10
N ILE A 416 -23.28 -1.64 -25.77
CA ILE A 416 -24.15 -0.48 -25.55
C ILE A 416 -24.81 -0.54 -24.17
N ASP A 417 -25.22 -1.73 -23.71
CA ASP A 417 -25.90 -1.90 -22.44
C ASP A 417 -24.92 -1.71 -21.27
N VAL A 418 -23.68 -2.20 -21.41
CA VAL A 418 -22.62 -1.95 -20.43
C VAL A 418 -22.26 -0.46 -20.39
N LEU A 419 -22.11 0.19 -21.56
CA LEU A 419 -21.84 1.64 -21.62
C LEU A 419 -22.93 2.47 -20.97
N HIS A 420 -24.20 2.10 -21.16
CA HIS A 420 -25.33 2.76 -20.50
C HIS A 420 -25.26 2.64 -18.97
N LEU A 421 -24.96 1.44 -18.45
CA LEU A 421 -24.79 1.23 -17.00
C LEU A 421 -23.55 1.93 -16.44
N ILE A 422 -22.44 2.00 -17.19
CA ILE A 422 -21.29 2.84 -16.83
C ILE A 422 -21.73 4.30 -16.73
N GLY A 423 -22.51 4.79 -17.70
CA GLY A 423 -23.11 6.13 -17.67
C GLY A 423 -23.88 6.43 -16.38
N ILE A 424 -24.68 5.46 -15.90
CA ILE A 424 -25.39 5.54 -14.62
C ILE A 424 -24.43 5.54 -13.41
N GLY A 425 -23.31 4.81 -13.51
CA GLY A 425 -22.29 4.73 -12.45
C GLY A 425 -21.38 5.96 -12.34
N ILE A 426 -21.14 6.69 -13.44
CA ILE A 426 -20.21 7.83 -13.49
C ILE A 426 -20.45 8.87 -12.38
N PRO A 427 -21.69 9.35 -12.12
CA PRO A 427 -21.94 10.32 -11.05
C PRO A 427 -21.47 9.81 -9.69
N PHE A 428 -21.67 8.52 -9.38
CA PHE A 428 -21.20 7.93 -8.14
C PHE A 428 -19.68 7.83 -8.11
N VAL A 429 -19.05 7.36 -9.19
CA VAL A 429 -17.59 7.24 -9.27
C VAL A 429 -16.92 8.60 -9.08
N ALA A 430 -17.40 9.64 -9.77
CA ALA A 430 -16.84 10.98 -9.74
C ALA A 430 -17.18 11.74 -8.46
N ALA A 431 -18.46 11.85 -8.08
CA ALA A 431 -18.89 12.66 -6.96
C ALA A 431 -18.44 12.11 -5.59
N THR A 432 -18.07 10.82 -5.51
CA THR A 432 -17.52 10.24 -4.28
C THR A 432 -16.01 10.45 -4.11
N GLN A 433 -15.27 10.91 -5.12
CA GLN A 433 -13.81 11.10 -4.99
C GLN A 433 -13.39 12.05 -3.85
N PRO A 434 -14.07 13.18 -3.57
CA PRO A 434 -13.78 14.02 -2.40
C PRO A 434 -13.92 13.26 -1.07
N ILE A 435 -14.96 12.45 -0.96
CA ILE A 435 -15.24 11.63 0.23
C ILE A 435 -14.18 10.54 0.36
N ASN A 436 -13.81 9.91 -0.75
CA ASN A 436 -12.77 8.91 -0.78
C ASN A 436 -11.44 9.49 -0.33
N ALA A 437 -11.00 10.58 -0.96
CA ALA A 437 -9.74 11.20 -0.63
C ALA A 437 -9.65 11.55 0.87
N LEU A 438 -10.72 12.09 1.45
CA LEU A 438 -10.79 12.33 2.89
C LEU A 438 -10.69 11.04 3.71
N ALA A 439 -11.42 9.98 3.37
CA ALA A 439 -11.34 8.70 4.08
C ALA A 439 -9.94 8.09 4.07
N PHE A 440 -9.23 8.12 2.92
CA PHE A 440 -7.85 7.65 2.82
C PHE A 440 -6.88 8.53 3.63
N VAL A 441 -7.01 9.86 3.54
CA VAL A 441 -6.15 10.78 4.32
C VAL A 441 -6.39 10.59 5.83
N PHE A 442 -7.63 10.40 6.28
CA PHE A 442 -7.93 10.10 7.68
C PHE A 442 -7.29 8.79 8.16
N ASP A 443 -7.17 7.79 7.30
CA ASP A 443 -6.45 6.57 7.66
C ASP A 443 -4.98 6.87 7.96
N GLY A 444 -4.32 7.67 7.12
CA GLY A 444 -2.95 8.14 7.34
C GLY A 444 -2.80 8.97 8.62
N VAL A 445 -3.74 9.88 8.87
CA VAL A 445 -3.78 10.71 10.09
C VAL A 445 -3.93 9.83 11.35
N ASN A 446 -4.84 8.87 11.35
CA ASN A 446 -5.02 7.95 12.48
C ASN A 446 -3.77 7.08 12.70
N PHE A 447 -3.11 6.65 11.63
CA PHE A 447 -1.88 5.87 11.72
C PHE A 447 -0.71 6.71 12.22
N GLY A 448 -0.59 7.96 11.78
CA GLY A 448 0.42 8.90 12.28
C GLY A 448 0.24 9.19 13.77
N ALA A 449 -1.00 9.27 14.24
CA ALA A 449 -1.34 9.40 15.65
C ALA A 449 -1.23 8.09 16.45
N SER A 450 -0.83 6.97 15.82
CA SER A 450 -0.79 5.62 16.40
C SER A 450 -2.12 5.12 16.98
N ASP A 451 -3.25 5.59 16.45
CA ASP A 451 -4.60 5.26 16.94
C ASP A 451 -5.18 3.99 16.28
N PHE A 452 -4.39 2.91 16.30
CA PHE A 452 -4.70 1.68 15.58
C PHE A 452 -5.97 0.99 16.10
N ALA A 453 -6.21 1.06 17.41
CA ALA A 453 -7.40 0.47 18.04
C ALA A 453 -8.68 1.18 17.56
N TYR A 454 -8.71 2.52 17.59
CA TYR A 454 -9.85 3.28 17.07
C TYR A 454 -10.08 2.98 15.59
N SER A 455 -9.01 2.96 14.79
CA SER A 455 -9.09 2.64 13.36
C SER A 455 -9.70 1.24 13.13
N ALA A 456 -9.32 0.23 13.91
CA ALA A 456 -9.88 -1.11 13.78
C ALA A 456 -11.36 -1.16 14.17
N TYR A 457 -11.73 -0.69 15.36
CA TYR A 457 -13.13 -0.75 15.83
C TYR A 457 -14.07 0.08 14.96
N SER A 458 -13.66 1.30 14.59
CA SER A 458 -14.47 2.16 13.72
C SER A 458 -14.73 1.52 12.36
N MET A 459 -13.72 0.90 11.73
CA MET A 459 -13.91 0.25 10.43
C MET A 459 -14.79 -1.00 10.51
N VAL A 460 -14.72 -1.77 11.59
CA VAL A 460 -15.64 -2.89 11.82
C VAL A 460 -17.07 -2.39 11.99
N THR A 461 -17.30 -1.33 12.77
CA THR A 461 -18.62 -0.71 12.92
C THR A 461 -19.14 -0.18 11.58
N VAL A 462 -18.30 0.55 10.83
CA VAL A 462 -18.65 1.04 9.47
C VAL A 462 -19.02 -0.12 8.55
N ALA A 463 -18.27 -1.22 8.58
CA ALA A 463 -18.56 -2.39 7.77
C ALA A 463 -19.90 -3.05 8.11
N ILE A 464 -20.24 -3.19 9.40
CA ILE A 464 -21.54 -3.76 9.82
C ILE A 464 -22.71 -2.96 9.21
N PHE A 465 -22.69 -1.63 9.35
CA PHE A 465 -23.72 -0.78 8.77
C PHE A 465 -23.70 -0.77 7.24
N SER A 466 -22.52 -0.82 6.63
CA SER A 466 -22.37 -0.83 5.18
C SER A 466 -22.90 -2.13 4.56
N ILE A 467 -22.69 -3.27 5.22
CA ILE A 467 -23.25 -4.57 4.82
C ILE A 467 -24.79 -4.50 4.88
N LEU A 468 -25.35 -3.93 5.94
CA LEU A 468 -26.80 -3.74 6.06
C LEU A 468 -27.34 -2.85 4.92
N PHE A 469 -26.70 -1.72 4.65
CA PHE A 469 -27.10 -0.83 3.55
C PHE A 469 -26.95 -1.49 2.18
N LEU A 470 -25.90 -2.28 1.96
CA LEU A 470 -25.74 -3.05 0.73
C LEU A 470 -26.94 -3.95 0.51
N PHE A 471 -27.33 -4.78 1.49
CA PHE A 471 -28.49 -5.67 1.39
C PHE A 471 -29.81 -4.94 1.17
N ILE A 472 -30.07 -3.86 1.89
CA ILE A 472 -31.32 -3.11 1.78
C ILE A 472 -31.39 -2.40 0.41
N LEU A 473 -30.39 -1.58 0.08
CA LEU A 473 -30.45 -0.70 -1.07
C LEU A 473 -30.29 -1.46 -2.39
N SER A 474 -29.49 -2.53 -2.44
CA SER A 474 -29.42 -3.35 -3.66
C SER A 474 -30.76 -4.02 -3.96
N SER A 475 -31.52 -4.38 -2.93
CA SER A 475 -32.80 -5.08 -3.09
C SER A 475 -33.90 -4.13 -3.55
N THR A 476 -33.86 -2.86 -3.15
CA THR A 476 -34.85 -1.85 -3.54
C THR A 476 -34.51 -1.11 -4.84
N ASN A 477 -33.22 -0.83 -5.07
CA ASN A 477 -32.75 0.05 -6.15
C ASN A 477 -31.75 -0.62 -7.11
N GLY A 478 -31.53 -1.94 -6.99
CA GLY A 478 -30.66 -2.71 -7.88
C GLY A 478 -29.24 -2.16 -7.97
N TYR A 479 -28.78 -1.92 -9.21
CA TYR A 479 -27.41 -1.48 -9.53
C TYR A 479 -27.09 -0.12 -8.91
N ILE A 480 -28.03 0.82 -8.95
CA ILE A 480 -27.89 2.15 -8.33
C ILE A 480 -27.81 1.99 -6.81
N GLY A 481 -28.59 1.08 -6.25
CA GLY A 481 -28.55 0.76 -4.82
C GLY A 481 -27.17 0.34 -4.30
N ILE A 482 -26.44 -0.45 -5.10
CA ILE A 482 -25.06 -0.85 -4.76
C ILE A 482 -24.14 0.37 -4.67
N TRP A 483 -24.23 1.29 -5.63
CA TRP A 483 -23.41 2.52 -5.65
C TRP A 483 -23.77 3.50 -4.52
N ILE A 484 -25.06 3.63 -4.20
CA ILE A 484 -25.48 4.43 -3.03
C ILE A 484 -24.92 3.81 -1.75
N ALA A 485 -24.98 2.48 -1.61
CA ALA A 485 -24.42 1.80 -0.43
C ALA A 485 -22.89 1.96 -0.33
N LEU A 486 -22.15 1.91 -1.44
CA LEU A 486 -20.72 2.21 -1.47
C LEU A 486 -20.41 3.68 -1.13
N THR A 487 -21.28 4.60 -1.56
CA THR A 487 -21.19 6.02 -1.20
C THR A 487 -21.38 6.22 0.30
N LEU A 488 -22.40 5.57 0.88
CA LEU A 488 -22.64 5.58 2.33
C LEU A 488 -21.46 4.95 3.08
N TYR A 489 -20.93 3.83 2.61
CA TYR A 489 -19.75 3.19 3.17
C TYR A 489 -18.57 4.17 3.29
N MET A 490 -18.19 4.85 2.19
CA MET A 490 -17.09 5.82 2.23
C MET A 490 -17.42 7.07 3.04
N SER A 491 -18.68 7.52 3.02
CA SER A 491 -19.14 8.66 3.82
C SER A 491 -19.02 8.37 5.32
N MET A 492 -19.47 7.20 5.77
CA MET A 492 -19.32 6.75 7.15
C MET A 492 -17.86 6.59 7.55
N ARG A 493 -17.02 6.15 6.61
CA ARG A 493 -15.57 6.01 6.81
C ARG A 493 -14.89 7.36 7.03
N ALA A 494 -15.18 8.35 6.18
CA ALA A 494 -14.71 9.72 6.37
C ALA A 494 -15.27 10.34 7.66
N PHE A 495 -16.56 10.11 7.94
CA PHE A 495 -17.21 10.60 9.16
C PHE A 495 -16.56 10.06 10.44
N ALA A 496 -16.16 8.78 10.48
CA ALA A 496 -15.42 8.23 11.61
C ALA A 496 -14.13 9.02 11.88
N GLY A 497 -13.37 9.36 10.83
CA GLY A 497 -12.19 10.22 10.93
C GLY A 497 -12.51 11.61 11.50
N PHE A 498 -13.52 12.29 10.94
CA PHE A 498 -13.99 13.59 11.44
C PHE A 498 -14.45 13.52 12.90
N TRP A 499 -15.18 12.47 13.27
CA TRP A 499 -15.70 12.30 14.62
C TRP A 499 -14.57 12.13 15.64
N ARG A 500 -13.52 11.36 15.31
CA ARG A 500 -12.39 11.13 16.21
C ARG A 500 -11.65 12.42 16.58
N ILE A 501 -11.31 13.21 15.57
CA ILE A 501 -10.58 14.47 15.75
C ILE A 501 -11.51 15.57 16.26
N GLY A 502 -12.72 15.66 15.73
CA GLY A 502 -13.71 16.67 16.09
C GLY A 502 -14.22 16.54 17.53
N THR A 503 -14.22 15.32 18.08
CA THR A 503 -14.47 15.12 19.51
C THR A 503 -13.22 15.36 20.36
N GLY A 504 -12.02 15.49 19.79
CA GLY A 504 -10.78 15.65 20.54
C GLY A 504 -10.54 14.50 21.52
N THR A 505 -10.78 13.26 21.09
CA THR A 505 -10.61 12.06 21.95
C THR A 505 -9.35 11.28 21.59
N GLY A 506 -8.81 10.53 22.56
CA GLY A 506 -7.64 9.69 22.33
C GLY A 506 -6.37 10.52 22.16
N PRO A 507 -5.57 10.30 21.10
CA PRO A 507 -4.37 11.11 20.85
C PRO A 507 -4.67 12.62 20.73
N TRP A 508 -5.90 12.98 20.39
CA TRP A 508 -6.36 14.35 20.17
C TRP A 508 -6.89 15.06 21.43
N ASN A 509 -6.69 14.48 22.63
CA ASN A 509 -7.16 15.07 23.89
C ASN A 509 -6.65 16.50 24.14
N PHE A 510 -5.47 16.84 23.60
CA PHE A 510 -4.89 18.18 23.69
C PHE A 510 -5.72 19.26 22.99
N LEU A 511 -6.69 18.91 22.14
CA LEU A 511 -7.63 19.86 21.53
C LEU A 511 -8.70 20.36 22.48
N ARG A 512 -8.84 19.69 23.64
CA ARG A 512 -9.77 20.09 24.71
C ARG A 512 -9.07 20.87 25.83
N ALA A 513 -7.74 20.87 25.83
CA ALA A 513 -6.90 21.59 26.78
C ALA A 513 -6.76 23.05 26.32
#